data_AF-A0A4V0YZY4-F1
#
_entry.id   AF-A0A4V0YZY4-F1
#
_cell.length_a   1.000
_cell.length_b   1.000
_cell.length_c   1.000
_cell.angle_alpha   90.00
_cell.angle_beta   90.00
_cell.angle_gamma   90.00
#
_symmetry.space_group_name_H-M   'P 1'
#
loop_
_entity.id
_entity.type
_entity.pdbx_description
1 polymer ?
#
loop_
_entity_poly.entity_id
_entity_poly.type
_entity_poly.pdbx_seq_one_letter_code
_entity_poly.pdbx_strand_id
1 'polypeptide(L)'
;MSDAIYIAFTVLRVLVTYGIPLIILAMLVRAIASWFRIDERYAIIRFLARITDPFIDPIRRFVPPMGMFDMSFLIAWFMLTTLQILLLQALP
;
A
#
# COMPACT_ATOMS: atom_id res chain seq x y z
N MET A 1 24.59 -17.97 13.57
CA MET A 1 23.97 -17.51 12.31
C MET A 1 25.04 -16.75 11.55
N SER A 2 25.29 -17.02 10.27
CA SER A 2 26.31 -16.26 9.52
C SER A 2 25.93 -14.78 9.44
N ASP A 3 26.90 -13.86 9.49
CA ASP A 3 26.67 -12.41 9.43
C ASP A 3 25.78 -11.99 8.25
N ALA A 4 25.94 -12.67 7.11
CA ALA A 4 25.11 -12.48 5.91
C ALA A 4 23.61 -12.72 6.15
N ILE A 5 23.25 -13.70 6.98
CA ILE A 5 21.84 -14.03 7.26
C ILE A 5 21.22 -12.94 8.15
N TYR A 6 21.97 -12.45 9.14
CA TYR A 6 21.51 -11.35 9.99
C TYR A 6 21.27 -10.06 9.20
N ILE A 7 22.20 -9.74 8.29
CA ILE A 7 22.06 -8.59 7.39
C ILE A 7 20.80 -8.75 6.52
N ALA A 8 20.58 -9.93 5.94
CA ALA A 8 19.41 -10.19 5.12
C ALA A 8 18.09 -9.98 5.88
N PHE A 9 17.96 -10.51 7.10
CA PHE A 9 16.78 -10.29 7.95
C PHE A 9 16.60 -8.82 8.33
N THR A 10 17.69 -8.11 8.60
CA THR A 10 17.65 -6.68 8.93
C THR A 10 17.15 -5.86 7.76
N VAL A 11 17.66 -6.11 6.55
CA VAL A 11 17.19 -5.45 5.33
C VAL A 11 15.72 -5.74 5.09
N LEU A 12 15.29 -7.00 5.22
CA LEU A 12 13.89 -7.37 5.06
C LEU A 12 12.98 -6.68 6.08
N ARG A 13 13.39 -6.62 7.35
CA ARG A 13 12.68 -5.89 8.41
C ARG A 13 12.52 -4.41 8.05
N VAL A 14 13.59 -3.75 7.63
CA VAL A 14 13.57 -2.34 7.20
C VAL A 14 12.60 -2.13 6.03
N LEU A 15 12.65 -3.00 5.01
CA LEU A 15 11.76 -2.91 3.86
C LEU A 15 10.28 -3.06 4.25
N VAL A 16 9.95 -3.98 5.17
CA VAL A 16 8.58 -4.15 5.67
C VAL A 16 8.16 -2.97 6.55
N THR A 17 9.06 -2.47 7.42
CA THR A 17 8.78 -1.36 8.33
C THR A 17 8.49 -0.06 7.58
N TYR A 18 9.19 0.24 6.49
CA TYR A 18 9.02 1.51 5.77
C TYR A 18 8.28 1.39 4.43
N GLY A 19 8.43 0.27 3.73
CA GLY A 19 7.84 0.07 2.41
C GLY A 19 6.32 -0.04 2.44
N ILE A 20 5.76 -0.84 3.36
CA ILE A 20 4.30 -1.01 3.46
C ILE A 20 3.61 0.31 3.85
N PRO A 21 4.07 1.07 4.87
CA PRO A 21 3.49 2.37 5.18
C PRO A 21 3.62 3.39 4.05
N LEU A 22 4.70 3.33 3.26
CA LEU A 22 4.86 4.18 2.09
C LEU A 22 3.80 3.89 1.02
N ILE A 23 3.50 2.61 0.76
CA ILE A 23 2.43 2.19 -0.15
C ILE A 23 1.07 2.68 0.38
N ILE A 24 0.79 2.47 1.67
CA ILE A 24 -0.42 2.97 2.32
C ILE A 24 -0.55 4.49 2.16
N LEU A 25 0.52 5.24 2.40
CA LEU A 25 0.55 6.69 2.24
C LEU A 25 0.25 7.09 0.79
N ALA A 26 0.86 6.40 -0.18
CA ALA A 26 0.58 6.64 -1.59
C ALA A 26 -0.92 6.41 -1.94
N MET A 27 -1.53 5.38 -1.36
CA MET A 27 -2.97 5.12 -1.53
C MET A 27 -3.81 6.21 -0.89
N LEU A 28 -3.42 6.68 0.29
CA LEU A 28 -4.12 7.77 0.99
C LEU A 28 -4.06 9.06 0.15
N VAL A 29 -2.90 9.43 -0.38
CA VAL A 29 -2.75 10.60 -1.24
C VAL A 29 -3.63 10.47 -2.49
N ARG A 30 -3.67 9.29 -3.11
CA ARG A 30 -4.53 9.02 -4.28
C ARG A 30 -6.02 9.10 -3.91
N ALA A 31 -6.44 8.55 -2.77
CA ALA A 31 -7.83 8.59 -2.31
C ALA A 31 -8.28 10.03 -1.97
N ILE A 32 -7.39 10.84 -1.37
CA ILE A 32 -7.64 12.27 -1.16
C ILE A 32 -7.76 12.98 -2.52
N ALA A 33 -6.85 12.71 -3.46
CA ALA A 33 -6.89 13.30 -4.79
C ALA A 33 -8.20 12.99 -5.53
N SER A 34 -8.73 11.76 -5.38
CA SER A 34 -10.03 11.40 -5.96
C SER A 34 -11.19 12.17 -5.34
N TRP A 35 -11.17 12.46 -4.02
CA TRP A 35 -12.19 13.31 -3.39
C TRP A 35 -12.23 14.72 -3.98
N PHE A 36 -11.08 15.28 -4.32
CA PHE A 36 -10.96 16.59 -4.97
C PHE A 36 -11.13 16.54 -6.50
N ARG A 37 -11.49 15.38 -7.08
CA ARG A 37 -11.66 15.19 -8.54
C ARG A 37 -10.39 15.50 -9.33
N ILE A 38 -9.21 15.27 -8.74
CA ILE A 38 -7.93 15.44 -9.43
C ILE A 38 -7.76 14.28 -10.41
N ASP A 39 -7.57 14.63 -11.69
CA ASP A 39 -7.57 13.68 -12.80
C ASP A 39 -6.26 12.88 -12.90
N GLU A 40 -6.30 11.67 -13.43
CA GLU A 40 -5.11 10.88 -13.76
C GLU A 40 -4.30 11.49 -14.92
N ARG A 41 -4.70 12.61 -15.52
CA ARG A 41 -3.82 13.40 -16.41
C ARG A 41 -2.61 14.00 -15.69
N TYR A 42 -2.61 14.12 -14.37
CA TYR A 42 -1.43 14.57 -13.61
C TYR A 42 -0.43 13.42 -13.42
N ALA A 43 0.84 13.65 -13.76
CA ALA A 43 1.89 12.61 -13.71
C ALA A 43 2.05 11.99 -12.32
N ILE A 44 1.91 12.80 -11.26
CA ILE A 44 1.97 12.32 -9.87
C ILE A 44 0.81 11.36 -9.56
N ILE A 45 -0.41 11.66 -10.00
CA ILE A 45 -1.58 10.79 -9.75
C ILE A 45 -1.45 9.47 -10.51
N ARG A 46 -0.96 9.48 -11.76
CA ARG A 46 -0.67 8.22 -12.48
C ARG A 46 0.41 7.40 -11.82
N PHE A 47 1.45 8.05 -11.32
CA PHE A 47 2.51 7.36 -10.60
C PHE A 47 1.96 6.68 -9.35
N LEU A 48 1.16 7.40 -8.56
CA LEU A 48 0.48 6.85 -7.38
C LEU A 48 -0.47 5.72 -7.78
N ALA A 49 -1.26 5.86 -8.85
CA ALA A 49 -2.12 4.79 -9.35
C ALA A 49 -1.30 3.52 -9.66
N ARG A 50 -0.25 3.63 -10.46
CA ARG A 50 0.60 2.47 -10.83
C ARG A 50 1.18 1.70 -9.65
N ILE A 51 1.58 2.39 -8.58
CA ILE A 51 2.15 1.73 -7.40
C ILE A 51 1.08 1.18 -6.45
N THR A 52 -0.16 1.69 -6.52
CA THR A 52 -1.26 1.32 -5.61
C THR A 52 -2.27 0.34 -6.23
N ASP A 53 -2.43 0.36 -7.55
CA ASP A 53 -3.35 -0.49 -8.31
C ASP A 53 -3.17 -2.00 -8.04
N PRO A 54 -1.94 -2.55 -7.93
CA PRO A 54 -1.76 -3.97 -7.60
C PRO A 54 -2.40 -4.39 -6.27
N PHE A 55 -2.59 -3.45 -5.34
CA PHE A 55 -3.22 -3.69 -4.04
C PHE A 55 -4.71 -3.33 -4.03
N ILE A 56 -5.12 -2.32 -4.80
CA ILE A 56 -6.49 -1.82 -4.87
C ILE A 56 -7.36 -2.65 -5.84
N ASP A 57 -6.86 -2.96 -7.03
CA ASP A 57 -7.66 -3.60 -8.09
C ASP A 57 -8.20 -4.97 -7.71
N PRO A 58 -7.45 -5.85 -6.99
CA PRO A 58 -8.01 -7.10 -6.50
C PRO A 58 -9.22 -6.89 -5.58
N ILE A 59 -9.22 -5.83 -4.77
CA ILE A 59 -10.31 -5.49 -3.84
C ILE A 59 -11.50 -4.94 -4.62
N ARG A 60 -11.25 -4.10 -5.64
CA ARG A 60 -12.31 -3.53 -6.50
C ARG A 60 -13.12 -4.58 -7.25
N ARG A 61 -12.60 -5.80 -7.40
CA ARG A 61 -13.37 -6.94 -7.95
C ARG A 61 -14.52 -7.36 -7.05
N PHE A 62 -14.42 -7.13 -5.74
CA PHE A 62 -15.42 -7.52 -4.75
C PHE A 62 -16.22 -6.33 -4.24
N VAL A 63 -15.57 -5.17 -4.09
CA VAL A 63 -16.19 -3.93 -3.61
C VAL A 63 -16.05 -2.87 -4.70
N PRO A 64 -17.05 -2.72 -5.59
CA PRO A 64 -16.99 -1.74 -6.64
C PRO A 64 -16.93 -0.31 -6.06
N PRO A 65 -16.35 0.66 -6.79
CA PRO A 65 -16.26 2.03 -6.33
C PRO A 65 -17.66 2.61 -6.06
N MET A 66 -17.89 3.12 -4.84
CA MET A 66 -19.13 3.81 -4.49
C MET A 66 -18.99 5.31 -4.83
N GLY A 67 -19.07 5.63 -6.12
CA GLY A 67 -18.97 7.01 -6.61
C GLY A 67 -17.55 7.58 -6.46
N MET A 68 -17.43 8.78 -5.87
CA MET A 68 -16.16 9.49 -5.67
C MET A 68 -15.33 8.94 -4.50
N PHE A 69 -15.89 8.05 -3.69
CA PHE A 69 -15.24 7.50 -2.51
C PHE A 69 -14.58 6.16 -2.82
N ASP A 70 -13.25 6.14 -2.76
CA ASP A 70 -12.48 4.91 -2.83
C ASP A 70 -12.56 4.16 -1.49
N MET A 71 -13.64 3.39 -1.29
CA MET A 71 -13.79 2.50 -0.13
C MET A 71 -12.81 1.31 -0.20
N SER A 72 -12.30 0.97 -1.38
CA SER A 72 -11.27 -0.05 -1.55
C SER A 72 -9.96 0.33 -0.83
N PHE A 73 -9.65 1.62 -0.69
CA PHE A 73 -8.52 2.08 0.11
C PHE A 73 -8.59 1.61 1.56
N LEU A 74 -9.73 1.72 2.24
CA LEU A 74 -9.85 1.34 3.65
C LEU A 74 -9.60 -0.15 3.86
N ILE A 75 -10.14 -0.97 2.94
CA ILE A 75 -9.94 -2.42 2.95
C ILE A 75 -8.46 -2.75 2.69
N ALA A 76 -7.85 -2.08 1.71
CA ALA A 76 -6.45 -2.30 1.38
C ALA A 76 -5.52 -1.87 2.52
N TRP A 77 -5.81 -0.73 3.14
CA TRP A 77 -5.10 -0.24 4.31
C TRP A 77 -5.15 -1.26 5.46
N PHE A 78 -6.34 -1.78 5.75
CA PHE A 78 -6.52 -2.81 6.77
C PHE A 78 -5.70 -4.06 6.44
N MET A 79 -5.83 -4.61 5.23
CA MET A 79 -5.11 -5.82 4.80
C MET A 79 -3.58 -5.62 4.84
N LEU A 80 -3.09 -4.49 4.34
CA LEU A 80 -1.66 -4.19 4.31
C LEU A 80 -1.10 -3.98 5.72
N THR A 81 -1.85 -3.34 6.62
CA THR A 81 -1.44 -3.16 8.02
C THR A 81 -1.40 -4.51 8.75
N THR A 82 -2.41 -5.35 8.57
CA THR A 82 -2.40 -6.72 9.11
C THR A 82 -1.22 -7.51 8.58
N LEU A 83 -0.98 -7.47 7.25
CA LEU A 83 0.17 -8.14 6.64
C LEU A 83 1.50 -7.64 7.22
N GLN A 84 1.65 -6.33 7.42
CA GLN A 84 2.86 -5.75 8.01
C GLN A 84 3.11 -6.31 9.42
N ILE A 85 2.08 -6.32 10.27
CA ILE A 85 2.18 -6.83 11.64
C ILE A 85 2.62 -8.30 11.61
N LEU A 86 1.97 -9.13 10.80
CA LEU A 86 2.28 -10.55 10.67
C LEU A 86 3.72 -10.79 10.16
N LEU A 87 4.16 -10.03 9.15
CA LEU A 87 5.52 -10.13 8.63
C LEU A 87 6.57 -9.73 9.68
N LEU A 88 6.33 -8.65 10.43
CA LEU A 88 7.26 -8.21 11.47
C LEU A 88 7.31 -9.16 12.67
N GLN A 89 6.22 -9.85 12.98
CA GLN A 89 6.17 -10.91 14.00
C GLN A 89 6.87 -12.19 13.56
N ALA A 90 6.82 -12.51 12.26
CA ALA A 90 7.49 -13.68 11.70
C ALA A 90 9.00 -13.50 11.54
N LEU A 91 9.50 -12.25 11.54
CA LEU A 91 10.91 -11.94 11.42
C LEU A 91 11.63 -12.11 12.77
N PRO A 92 12.80 -12.78 12.78
CA PRO A 92 13.62 -12.98 13.99
C PRO A 92 14.20 -11.66 14.52
#